data_AF-A0A3C1BE41-F1
#
_entry.id   AF-A0A3C1BE41-F1
#
_cell.length_a   1.000
_cell.length_b   1.000
_cell.length_c   1.000
_cell.angle_alpha   90.00
_cell.angle_beta   90.00
_cell.angle_gamma   90.00
#
_symmetry.space_group_name_H-M   'P 1'
#
loop_
_entity.id
_entity.type
_entity.pdbx_description
1 polymer ?
#
loop_
_entity_poly.entity_id
_entity_poly.type
_entity_poly.pdbx_seq_one_letter_code
_entity_poly.pdbx_strand_id
1 'polypeptide(L)'
;MGNIIFSNADDAYQPVFTQAAQLKEEDISLIHEVIENYFKTGSNMAVYKMADRIREHLSISLPPDMNSMQFLQTIIKDYSHITAQTDMV
;
A
#
# COMPACT_ATOMS: atom_id res chain seq x y z
N MET A 1 11.63 -17.00 -36.10
CA MET A 1 12.39 -16.64 -34.88
C MET A 1 11.45 -15.89 -33.98
N GLY A 2 10.93 -16.54 -32.92
CA GLY A 2 9.99 -15.92 -31.99
C GLY A 2 10.75 -15.28 -30.85
N ASN A 3 10.76 -13.96 -30.77
CA ASN A 3 11.30 -13.25 -29.62
C ASN A 3 10.26 -13.36 -28.50
N ILE A 4 10.57 -14.19 -27.50
CA ILE A 4 9.82 -14.23 -26.25
C ILE A 4 10.16 -12.94 -25.52
N ILE A 5 9.22 -12.00 -25.49
CA ILE A 5 9.34 -10.81 -24.65
C ILE A 5 9.08 -11.27 -23.22
N PHE A 6 10.14 -11.46 -22.46
CA PHE A 6 10.06 -11.59 -21.00
C PHE A 6 9.78 -10.19 -20.45
N SER A 7 8.50 -9.84 -20.30
CA SER A 7 8.12 -8.69 -19.49
C SER A 7 8.30 -9.08 -18.03
N ASN A 8 9.40 -8.63 -17.41
CA ASN A 8 9.52 -8.57 -15.95
C ASN A 8 8.46 -7.57 -15.47
N ALA A 9 7.23 -8.04 -15.29
CA ALA A 9 6.07 -7.21 -14.96
C ALA A 9 6.17 -6.58 -13.55
N ASP A 10 7.10 -7.04 -12.72
CA ASP A 10 7.29 -6.51 -11.37
C ASP A 10 8.09 -5.20 -11.31
N ASP A 11 8.91 -4.89 -12.32
CA ASP A 11 9.72 -3.64 -12.32
C ASP A 11 8.94 -2.39 -12.73
N ALA A 12 7.74 -2.56 -13.32
CA ALA A 12 6.94 -1.44 -13.83
C ALA A 12 5.85 -0.98 -12.86
N TYR A 13 5.84 -1.46 -11.61
CA TYR A 13 4.87 -0.96 -10.64
C TYR A 13 5.06 0.55 -10.46
N GLN A 14 3.97 1.31 -10.55
CA GLN A 14 3.96 2.75 -10.31
C GLN A 14 3.13 3.01 -9.05
N PRO A 15 3.69 3.68 -8.04
CA PRO A 15 2.95 3.98 -6.82
C PRO A 15 1.66 4.73 -7.11
N VAL A 16 0.55 4.28 -6.52
CA VAL A 16 -0.75 4.94 -6.66
C VAL A 16 -0.80 6.20 -5.79
N PHE A 17 -0.23 6.11 -4.60
CA PHE A 17 -0.10 7.17 -3.61
C PHE A 17 1.38 7.43 -3.33
N THR A 18 1.96 8.39 -4.05
CA THR A 18 3.36 8.81 -3.83
C THR A 18 3.59 9.37 -2.43
N GLN A 19 2.53 9.83 -1.75
CA GLN A 19 2.56 10.28 -0.35
C GLN A 19 2.94 9.17 0.62
N ALA A 20 2.82 7.89 0.23
CA ALA A 20 3.28 6.76 1.05
C ALA A 20 4.76 6.89 1.45
N ALA A 21 5.58 7.62 0.67
CA ALA A 21 6.96 7.97 1.02
C ALA A 21 7.13 8.69 2.37
N GLN A 22 6.08 9.32 2.89
CA GLN A 22 6.10 10.06 4.16
C GLN A 22 5.90 9.15 5.38
N LEU A 23 5.44 7.92 5.16
CA LEU A 23 5.25 6.94 6.23
C LEU A 23 6.60 6.40 6.71
N LYS A 24 6.57 5.80 7.89
CA LYS A 24 7.71 5.08 8.46
C LYS A 24 7.42 3.58 8.49
N GLU A 25 8.48 2.78 8.66
CA GLU A 25 8.35 1.32 8.82
C GLU A 25 7.37 0.93 9.93
N GLU A 26 7.30 1.71 11.02
CA GLU A 26 6.35 1.51 12.12
C GLU A 26 4.88 1.64 11.69
N ASP A 27 4.57 2.59 10.80
CA ASP A 27 3.22 2.76 10.26
C ASP A 27 2.86 1.56 9.37
N ILE A 28 3.79 1.10 8.54
CA ILE A 28 3.60 -0.04 7.63
C ILE A 28 3.39 -1.35 8.40
N SER A 29 4.21 -1.58 9.44
CA SER A 29 4.06 -2.72 10.34
C SER A 29 2.67 -2.73 11.00
N LEU A 30 2.20 -1.58 11.46
CA LEU A 30 0.87 -1.46 12.08
C LEU A 30 -0.26 -1.69 11.07
N ILE A 31 -0.12 -1.24 9.82
CA ILE A 31 -1.08 -1.54 8.75
C ILE A 31 -1.13 -3.06 8.48
N HIS A 32 0.03 -3.72 8.41
CA HIS A 32 0.11 -5.18 8.28
C HIS A 32 -0.62 -5.90 9.41
N GLU A 33 -0.39 -5.50 10.67
CA GLU A 33 -1.05 -6.09 11.83
C GLU A 33 -2.58 -5.95 11.75
N VAL A 34 -3.07 -4.77 11.34
CA VAL A 34 -4.51 -4.54 11.16
C VAL A 34 -5.11 -5.45 10.08
N ILE A 35 -4.43 -5.60 8.95
CA ILE A 35 -4.86 -6.49 7.86
C ILE A 35 -4.87 -7.95 8.32
N GLU A 36 -3.82 -8.40 9.01
CA GLU A 36 -3.77 -9.76 9.56
C GLU A 36 -4.89 -10.00 10.58
N ASN A 37 -5.12 -9.03 11.48
CA ASN A 37 -6.18 -9.12 12.47
C ASN A 37 -7.56 -9.19 11.81
N TYR A 38 -7.76 -8.49 10.70
CA TYR A 38 -8.98 -8.62 9.89
C TYR A 38 -9.15 -10.05 9.38
N PHE A 39 -8.12 -10.68 8.81
CA PHE A 39 -8.23 -12.06 8.34
C PHE A 39 -8.46 -13.08 9.48
N LYS A 40 -7.98 -12.79 10.69
CA LYS A 40 -8.17 -13.63 11.88
C LYS A 40 -9.57 -13.48 12.49
N THR A 41 -10.13 -12.26 12.51
CA THR A 41 -11.35 -11.94 13.27
C THR A 41 -12.58 -11.62 12.41
N GLY A 42 -12.38 -11.28 11.14
CA GLY A 42 -13.41 -10.75 10.24
C GLY A 42 -13.84 -9.30 10.57
N SER A 43 -13.19 -8.63 11.52
CA SER A 43 -13.62 -7.30 11.97
C SER A 43 -13.13 -6.18 11.05
N ASN A 44 -14.05 -5.62 10.26
CA ASN A 44 -13.75 -4.49 9.38
C ASN A 44 -13.46 -3.17 10.13
N MET A 45 -13.85 -3.04 11.40
CA MET A 45 -13.73 -1.79 12.15
C MET A 45 -12.27 -1.32 12.28
N ALA A 46 -11.33 -2.25 12.50
CA ALA A 46 -9.91 -1.91 12.60
C ALA A 46 -9.35 -1.41 11.26
N VAL A 47 -9.76 -2.05 10.15
CA VAL A 47 -9.38 -1.66 8.78
C VAL A 47 -9.88 -0.26 8.45
N TYR A 48 -11.15 0.03 8.74
CA TYR A 48 -11.72 1.37 8.51
C TYR A 48 -10.98 2.45 9.30
N LYS A 49 -10.78 2.25 10.60
CA LYS A 49 -10.07 3.21 11.45
C LYS A 49 -8.63 3.46 11.00
N MET A 50 -7.94 2.40 10.57
CA MET A 50 -6.57 2.53 10.06
C MET A 50 -6.56 3.30 8.73
N ALA A 51 -7.46 2.99 7.81
CA ALA A 51 -7.57 3.68 6.54
C ALA A 51 -7.87 5.18 6.72
N ASP A 52 -8.80 5.54 7.61
CA ASP A 52 -9.11 6.94 7.89
C ASP A 52 -7.90 7.67 8.48
N ARG A 53 -7.20 7.06 9.46
CA ARG A 53 -5.99 7.63 10.05
C ARG A 53 -4.90 7.90 9.01
N ILE A 54 -4.62 6.94 8.12
CA ILE A 54 -3.60 7.10 7.08
C ILE A 54 -4.02 8.13 6.03
N ARG A 55 -5.30 8.14 5.64
CA ARG A 55 -5.84 9.17 4.75
C ARG A 55 -5.68 10.58 5.31
N GLU A 56 -6.03 10.78 6.58
CA GLU A 56 -5.91 12.07 7.25
C GLU A 56 -4.44 12.48 7.37
N HIS A 57 -3.58 11.56 7.80
CA HIS A 57 -2.15 11.80 7.95
C HIS A 57 -1.48 12.21 6.65
N LEU A 58 -1.81 11.53 5.55
CA LEU A 58 -1.23 11.77 4.22
C LEU A 58 -2.04 12.76 3.37
N SER A 59 -3.16 13.27 3.90
CA SER A 59 -4.12 14.12 3.18
C SER A 59 -4.58 13.53 1.82
N ILE A 60 -4.84 12.21 1.80
CA ILE A 60 -5.24 11.47 0.59
C ILE A 60 -6.78 11.45 0.46
N SER A 61 -7.25 11.68 -0.77
CA SER A 61 -8.63 11.38 -1.16
C SER A 61 -8.68 10.07 -1.93
N LEU A 62 -9.51 9.12 -1.49
CA LEU A 62 -9.66 7.84 -2.17
C LEU A 62 -10.42 7.98 -3.49
N PRO A 63 -10.03 7.21 -4.52
CA PRO A 63 -10.86 6.96 -5.69
C PRO A 63 -12.22 6.35 -5.30
N PRO A 64 -13.30 6.63 -6.04
CA PRO A 64 -14.66 6.19 -5.69
C PRO A 64 -14.82 4.66 -5.64
N ASP A 65 -14.02 3.92 -6.41
CA ASP A 65 -14.08 2.46 -6.48
C ASP A 65 -13.08 1.76 -5.53
N MET A 66 -12.38 2.51 -4.69
CA MET A 66 -11.37 1.97 -3.77
C MET A 66 -11.90 1.90 -2.34
N ASN A 67 -11.97 0.68 -1.78
CA ASN A 67 -12.34 0.48 -0.37
C ASN A 67 -11.13 0.56 0.57
N SER A 68 -11.39 0.62 1.88
CA SER A 68 -10.36 0.76 2.92
C SER A 68 -9.34 -0.37 2.93
N MET A 69 -9.75 -1.62 2.68
CA MET A 69 -8.81 -2.75 2.62
C MET A 69 -7.86 -2.60 1.42
N GLN A 70 -8.42 -2.33 0.24
CA GLN A 70 -7.65 -2.10 -0.98
C GLN A 70 -6.68 -0.94 -0.80
N PHE A 71 -7.14 0.15 -0.19
CA PHE A 71 -6.28 1.29 0.12
C PHE A 71 -5.08 0.92 0.99
N LEU A 72 -5.31 0.22 2.12
CA LEU A 72 -4.22 -0.17 3.01
C LEU A 72 -3.21 -1.11 2.33
N GLN A 73 -3.69 -2.04 1.50
CA GLN A 73 -2.84 -2.92 0.69
C GLN A 73 -2.02 -2.12 -0.33
N THR A 74 -2.64 -1.13 -0.99
CA THR A 74 -1.96 -0.24 -1.93
C THR A 74 -0.89 0.59 -1.24
N ILE A 75 -1.16 1.14 -0.05
CA ILE A 75 -0.17 1.90 0.73
C ILE A 75 1.06 1.08 1.08
N ILE A 76 0.88 -0.18 1.51
CA ILE A 76 2.01 -1.10 1.76
C ILE A 76 2.84 -1.27 0.49
N LYS A 77 2.18 -1.52 -0.65
CA LYS A 77 2.85 -1.76 -1.92
C LYS A 77 3.59 -0.52 -2.43
N ASP A 78 2.97 0.64 -2.31
CA ASP A 78 3.54 1.94 -2.68
C ASP A 78 4.77 2.25 -1.85
N TYR A 79 4.66 2.13 -0.53
CA TYR A 79 5.79 2.32 0.38
C TYR A 79 6.95 1.40 0.02
N SER A 80 6.69 0.09 -0.10
CA SER A 80 7.73 -0.89 -0.41
C SER A 80 8.43 -0.61 -1.74
N HIS A 81 7.72 -0.13 -2.74
CA HIS A 81 8.32 0.23 -4.03
C HIS A 81 9.16 1.50 -3.93
N ILE A 82 8.64 2.53 -3.25
CA ILE A 82 9.34 3.81 -3.07
C ILE A 82 10.64 3.62 -2.28
N THR A 83 10.61 2.86 -1.18
CA THR A 83 11.81 2.61 -0.36
C THR A 83 12.82 1.77 -1.12
N ALA A 84 12.39 0.70 -1.80
CA ALA A 84 13.27 -0.11 -2.63
C ALA A 84 13.96 0.71 -3.74
N GLN A 85 13.26 1.68 -4.35
CA GLN A 85 13.85 2.57 -5.35
C GLN A 85 14.80 3.62 -4.74
N THR A 86 14.55 4.05 -3.51
CA THR A 86 15.41 5.00 -2.78
C THR A 86 16.72 4.36 -2.33
N ASP A 87 16.72 3.07 -1.99
CA ASP A 87 17.93 2.34 -1.58
C ASP A 87 18.85 1.99 -2.77
N MET A 88 18.38 2.17 -4.00
CA MET A 88 19.14 1.88 -5.23
C MET A 88 19.98 3.06 -5.76
N VAL A 89 19.96 4.23 -5.10
CA VAL A 89 20.71 5.44 -5.50
C VAL A 89 21.90 5.77 -4.61
#